data_AF-A0AAE8M6Q2-F1
#
_entry.id   AF-A0AAE8M6Q2-F1
#
_cell.length_a   1.000
_cell.length_b   1.000
_cell.length_c   1.000
_cell.angle_alpha   90.00
_cell.angle_beta   90.00
_cell.angle_gamma   90.00
#
_symmetry.space_group_name_H-M   'P 1'
#
loop_
_entity.id
_entity.type
_entity.pdbx_description
1 polymer ?
#
loop_
_entity_poly.entity_id
_entity_poly.type
_entity_poly.pdbx_seq_one_letter_code
_entity_poly.pdbx_strand_id
1 'polypeptide(L)'
;MQEELWRQVNLRTQKRLASSVIGCGQRKIWLDPNEQSEISNANSRQTIRKLISDGLIIRKPTTQHSRSRARELNLARREGRHRGYGKRKGTADARMPSQVLWMRRLRVLRRLLVKYRASGKIDKHLYHELYHSSKGNAFKHKRALVEHIHRAKAEKARESALQEEMDAKRAKNKAARERKQERAVAKRNALLAEEGFGAVPVQLFARGTLIIRVSALPELPPPPPTSSALNKSIVSVNDVLSERALDNQSPPQPPRKAAFVICEESLVYLLY
;
A
#
# COMPACT_ATOMS: atom_id res chain seq x y z
N MET A 1 -22.08 73.94 -36.34
CA MET A 1 -22.66 72.57 -36.42
C MET A 1 -21.89 71.62 -35.48
N GLN A 2 -21.70 72.02 -34.21
CA GLN A 2 -20.87 71.29 -33.21
C GLN A 2 -21.44 71.45 -31.78
N GLU A 3 -22.71 71.83 -31.61
CA GLU A 3 -23.29 72.16 -30.29
C GLU A 3 -24.63 71.47 -30.00
N GLU A 4 -24.80 70.20 -30.38
CA GLU A 4 -25.95 69.38 -29.95
C GLU A 4 -25.52 68.07 -29.25
N LEU A 5 -24.46 68.10 -28.43
CA LEU A 5 -23.88 66.86 -27.87
C LEU A 5 -23.94 66.72 -26.35
N TRP A 6 -24.85 67.39 -25.63
CA TRP A 6 -24.86 67.25 -24.15
C TRP A 6 -26.21 67.07 -23.44
N ARG A 7 -27.35 66.94 -24.13
CA ARG A 7 -28.59 66.42 -23.49
C ARG A 7 -28.59 64.90 -23.41
N GLN A 8 -27.55 64.32 -22.83
CA GLN A 8 -27.48 62.87 -22.62
C GLN A 8 -28.06 62.49 -21.25
N VAL A 9 -29.04 61.59 -21.27
CA VAL A 9 -29.71 61.07 -20.08
C VAL A 9 -28.72 60.30 -19.19
N ASN A 10 -28.77 60.49 -17.87
CA ASN A 10 -27.83 59.87 -16.93
C ASN A 10 -28.26 58.44 -16.56
N LEU A 11 -27.72 57.44 -17.26
CA LEU A 11 -28.02 56.01 -17.05
C LEU A 11 -27.08 55.30 -16.05
N ARG A 12 -26.31 56.03 -15.23
CA ARG A 12 -25.36 55.42 -14.28
C ARG A 12 -26.05 54.53 -13.25
N THR A 13 -27.20 54.96 -12.75
CA THR A 13 -27.98 54.19 -11.75
C THR A 13 -28.52 52.90 -12.35
N GLN A 14 -29.07 52.96 -13.55
CA GLN A 14 -29.62 51.83 -14.30
C GLN A 14 -28.51 50.82 -14.61
N LYS A 15 -27.34 51.30 -15.05
CA LYS A 15 -26.16 50.45 -15.26
C LYS A 15 -25.69 49.77 -13.98
N ARG A 16 -25.73 50.47 -12.83
CA ARG A 16 -25.41 49.89 -11.52
C ARG A 16 -26.45 48.85 -11.08
N LEU A 17 -27.73 49.13 -11.27
CA LEU A 17 -28.82 48.21 -10.92
C LEU A 17 -28.78 46.95 -11.79
N ALA A 18 -28.60 47.10 -13.10
CA ALA A 18 -28.43 45.98 -14.04
C ALA A 18 -27.22 45.09 -13.66
N SER A 19 -26.14 45.69 -13.17
CA SER A 19 -24.96 44.96 -12.68
C SER A 19 -25.30 44.04 -11.51
N SER A 20 -26.03 44.60 -10.53
CA SER A 20 -26.47 43.89 -9.33
C SER A 20 -27.52 42.82 -9.64
N VAL A 21 -28.37 43.03 -10.65
CA VAL A 21 -29.44 42.10 -11.02
C VAL A 21 -28.90 40.92 -11.84
N ILE A 22 -28.01 41.17 -12.82
CA ILE A 22 -27.42 40.13 -13.68
C ILE A 22 -26.28 39.38 -12.97
N GLY A 23 -25.68 39.97 -11.93
CA GLY A 23 -24.51 39.40 -11.25
C GLY A 23 -23.22 39.50 -12.07
N CYS A 24 -23.08 40.55 -12.88
CA CYS A 24 -21.86 40.83 -13.65
C CYS A 24 -21.36 42.25 -13.36
N GLY A 25 -20.08 42.53 -13.63
CA GLY A 25 -19.54 43.89 -13.46
C GLY A 25 -20.07 44.88 -14.50
N GLN A 26 -20.14 46.17 -14.15
CA GLN A 26 -20.70 47.24 -15.00
C GLN A 26 -20.09 47.30 -16.42
N ARG A 27 -18.84 46.87 -16.59
CA ARG A 27 -18.16 46.79 -17.89
C ARG A 27 -18.83 45.83 -18.87
N LYS A 28 -19.51 44.80 -18.36
CA LYS A 28 -20.18 43.75 -19.14
C LYS A 28 -21.64 44.07 -19.47
N ILE A 29 -22.16 45.19 -19.00
CA ILE A 29 -23.52 45.62 -19.33
C ILE A 29 -23.46 46.48 -20.58
N TRP A 30 -24.35 46.15 -21.51
CA TRP A 30 -24.68 46.96 -22.67
C TRP A 30 -26.11 47.49 -22.48
N LEU A 31 -26.29 48.78 -22.71
CA LEU A 31 -27.57 49.47 -22.69
C LEU A 31 -27.83 49.92 -24.13
N ASP A 32 -29.04 49.73 -24.63
CA ASP A 32 -29.40 50.17 -25.97
C ASP A 32 -29.33 51.72 -26.08
N PRO A 33 -28.52 52.28 -27.00
CA PRO A 33 -28.47 53.72 -27.22
C PRO A 33 -29.72 54.28 -27.92
N ASN A 34 -30.55 53.46 -28.57
CA ASN A 34 -31.75 53.92 -29.26
C ASN A 34 -32.92 54.12 -28.28
N GLU A 35 -33.04 53.26 -27.27
CA GLU A 35 -34.13 53.27 -26.28
C GLU A 35 -33.71 53.86 -24.92
N GLN A 36 -32.96 54.97 -24.95
CA GLN A 36 -32.45 55.63 -23.73
C GLN A 36 -33.57 56.17 -22.82
N SER A 37 -34.71 56.59 -23.40
CA SER A 37 -35.88 57.11 -22.67
C SER A 37 -36.56 56.02 -21.83
N GLU A 38 -36.77 54.84 -22.40
CA GLU A 38 -37.39 53.70 -21.70
C GLU A 38 -36.49 53.18 -20.58
N ILE A 39 -35.19 53.06 -20.84
CA ILE A 39 -34.21 52.64 -19.83
C ILE A 39 -34.16 53.65 -18.68
N SER A 40 -34.21 54.96 -18.96
CA SER A 40 -34.17 56.00 -17.93
C SER A 40 -35.33 55.91 -16.93
N ASN A 41 -36.52 55.54 -17.40
CA ASN A 41 -37.72 55.43 -16.56
C ASN A 41 -37.67 54.23 -15.59
N ALA A 42 -36.74 53.28 -15.79
CA ALA A 42 -36.61 52.10 -14.95
C ALA A 42 -35.82 52.37 -13.65
N ASN A 43 -36.54 52.64 -12.55
CA ASN A 43 -35.95 52.94 -11.24
C ASN A 43 -35.83 51.72 -10.31
N SER A 44 -36.59 50.65 -10.55
CA SER A 44 -36.63 49.45 -9.70
C SER A 44 -35.80 48.30 -10.26
N ARG A 45 -35.32 47.40 -9.39
CA ARG A 45 -34.66 46.16 -9.85
C ARG A 45 -35.61 45.26 -10.65
N GLN A 46 -36.91 45.29 -10.34
CA GLN A 46 -37.90 44.48 -11.06
C GLN A 46 -38.12 44.98 -12.50
N THR A 47 -38.15 46.29 -12.71
CA THR A 47 -38.26 46.88 -14.07
C THR A 47 -37.00 46.61 -14.87
N ILE A 48 -35.82 46.68 -14.25
CA ILE A 48 -34.55 46.31 -14.88
C ILE A 48 -34.54 44.82 -15.31
N ARG A 49 -35.13 43.90 -14.53
CA ARG A 49 -35.29 42.49 -14.95
C ARG A 49 -36.14 42.35 -16.20
N LYS A 50 -37.22 43.13 -16.31
CA LYS A 50 -38.07 43.18 -17.49
C LYS A 50 -37.28 43.65 -18.72
N LEU A 51 -36.56 44.76 -18.62
CA LEU A 51 -35.70 45.29 -19.69
C LEU A 51 -34.58 44.32 -20.13
N ILE A 52 -34.10 43.46 -19.23
CA ILE A 52 -33.14 42.40 -19.57
C ILE A 52 -33.82 41.28 -20.37
N SER A 53 -35.03 40.90 -19.97
CA SER A 53 -35.84 39.89 -20.69
C SER A 53 -36.24 40.37 -22.07
N ASP A 54 -36.57 41.67 -22.19
CA ASP A 54 -36.98 42.32 -23.45
C ASP A 54 -35.78 42.59 -24.38
N GLY A 55 -34.54 42.44 -23.88
CA GLY A 55 -33.31 42.55 -24.68
C GLY A 55 -32.72 43.96 -24.78
N LEU A 56 -33.32 44.96 -24.12
CA LEU A 56 -32.83 46.34 -24.07
C LEU A 56 -31.56 46.49 -23.21
N ILE A 57 -31.36 45.56 -22.26
CA ILE A 57 -30.15 45.46 -21.44
C ILE A 57 -29.50 44.10 -21.65
N ILE A 58 -28.32 44.08 -22.26
CA ILE A 58 -27.63 42.85 -22.64
C ILE A 58 -26.35 42.66 -21.82
N ARG A 59 -26.11 41.41 -21.39
CA ARG A 59 -24.81 41.00 -20.88
C ARG A 59 -23.86 40.71 -22.04
N LYS A 60 -22.85 41.56 -22.24
CA LYS A 60 -21.77 41.32 -23.19
C LYS A 60 -21.02 40.04 -22.84
N PRO A 61 -20.63 39.23 -23.84
CA PRO A 61 -19.82 38.05 -23.59
C PRO A 61 -18.48 38.42 -22.94
N THR A 62 -17.89 37.46 -22.23
CA THR A 62 -16.54 37.58 -21.69
C THR A 62 -15.53 37.68 -22.83
N THR A 63 -14.49 38.49 -22.64
CA THR A 63 -13.41 38.58 -23.62
C THR A 63 -12.64 37.27 -23.55
N GLN A 64 -12.59 36.52 -24.64
CA GLN A 64 -12.02 35.18 -24.63
C GLN A 64 -10.50 35.24 -24.53
N HIS A 65 -9.94 34.61 -23.49
CA HIS A 65 -8.49 34.41 -23.38
C HIS A 65 -8.14 32.98 -23.80
N SER A 66 -7.75 32.81 -25.06
CA SER A 66 -7.36 31.50 -25.58
C SER A 66 -6.12 30.96 -24.85
N ARG A 67 -6.18 29.66 -24.51
CA ARG A 67 -5.06 28.92 -23.90
C ARG A 67 -4.27 28.07 -24.91
N SER A 68 -4.54 28.19 -26.23
CA SER A 68 -3.91 27.37 -27.28
C SER A 68 -2.37 27.35 -27.17
N ARG A 69 -1.75 28.54 -27.20
CA ARG A 69 -0.29 28.71 -27.08
C ARG A 69 0.29 28.13 -25.78
N ALA A 70 -0.43 28.27 -24.66
CA ALA A 70 0.00 27.72 -23.38
C ALA A 70 -0.07 26.19 -23.35
N ARG A 71 -1.07 25.58 -24.00
CA ARG A 71 -1.17 24.11 -24.14
C ARG A 71 -0.07 23.56 -25.02
N GLU A 72 0.18 24.20 -26.17
CA GLU A 72 1.26 23.83 -27.09
C GLU A 72 2.62 23.88 -26.40
N LEU A 73 2.92 24.97 -25.66
CA LEU A 73 4.14 25.08 -24.87
C LEU A 73 4.26 23.98 -23.81
N ASN A 74 3.15 23.58 -23.17
CA ASN A 74 3.15 22.50 -22.19
C ASN A 74 3.40 21.13 -22.82
N LEU A 75 2.90 20.88 -24.03
CA LEU A 75 3.20 19.67 -24.81
C LEU A 75 4.69 19.61 -25.17
N ALA A 76 5.23 20.70 -25.72
CA ALA A 76 6.66 20.81 -26.01
C ALA A 76 7.54 20.63 -24.74
N ARG A 77 7.11 21.19 -23.60
CA ARG A 77 7.78 20.99 -22.30
C ARG A 77 7.71 19.55 -21.79
N ARG A 78 6.61 18.83 -22.08
CA ARG A 78 6.45 17.40 -21.72
C ARG A 78 7.40 16.51 -22.51
N GLU A 79 7.61 16.84 -23.79
CA GLU A 79 8.62 16.20 -24.64
C GLU A 79 10.06 16.55 -24.25
N GLY A 80 10.26 17.54 -23.36
CA GLY A 80 11.57 17.91 -22.82
C GLY A 80 12.15 19.20 -23.40
N ARG A 81 11.48 19.87 -24.33
CA ARG A 81 11.91 21.17 -24.87
C ARG A 81 11.83 22.27 -23.80
N HIS A 82 12.61 23.33 -23.97
CA HIS A 82 12.68 24.49 -23.06
C HIS A 82 13.09 24.17 -21.61
N ARG A 83 13.84 23.09 -21.34
CA ARG A 83 14.32 22.70 -19.98
C ARG A 83 15.84 22.85 -19.75
N GLY A 84 16.57 23.34 -20.76
CA GLY A 84 18.03 23.55 -20.70
C GLY A 84 18.47 24.60 -19.66
N TYR A 85 19.78 24.68 -19.38
CA TYR A 85 20.35 25.51 -18.32
C TYR A 85 19.96 27.00 -18.42
N GLY A 86 19.96 27.58 -19.61
CA GLY A 86 19.58 29.00 -19.81
C GLY A 86 18.12 29.34 -19.46
N LYS A 87 17.23 28.35 -19.33
CA LYS A 87 15.82 28.53 -18.91
C LYS A 87 15.61 28.25 -17.42
N ARG A 88 16.64 27.83 -16.68
CA ARG A 88 16.57 27.58 -15.23
C ARG A 88 16.93 28.86 -14.49
N LYS A 89 16.04 29.32 -13.60
CA LYS A 89 16.23 30.56 -12.82
C LYS A 89 16.35 30.33 -11.31
N GLY A 90 15.90 29.19 -10.80
CA GLY A 90 16.02 28.81 -9.39
C GLY A 90 17.00 27.63 -9.19
N THR A 91 17.39 27.42 -7.93
CA THR A 91 18.26 26.30 -7.52
C THR A 91 17.61 24.93 -7.79
N ALA A 92 18.41 23.87 -7.79
CA ALA A 92 17.90 22.50 -8.00
C ALA A 92 16.87 22.10 -6.93
N ASP A 93 17.16 22.43 -5.67
CA ASP A 93 16.30 22.09 -4.53
C ASP A 93 14.98 22.89 -4.56
N ALA A 94 15.00 24.17 -4.94
CA ALA A 94 13.78 24.96 -5.12
C ALA A 94 12.88 24.43 -6.25
N ARG A 95 13.47 23.85 -7.30
CA ARG A 95 12.73 23.27 -8.44
C ARG A 95 12.16 21.89 -8.11
N MET A 96 12.93 21.06 -7.41
CA MET A 96 12.56 19.71 -6.98
C MET A 96 13.25 19.41 -5.65
N PRO A 97 12.56 19.61 -4.51
CA PRO A 97 13.18 19.44 -3.20
C PRO A 97 13.66 18.01 -2.96
N SER A 98 14.85 17.87 -2.39
CA SER A 98 15.48 16.58 -2.11
C SER A 98 14.63 15.71 -1.19
N GLN A 99 13.94 16.34 -0.23
CA GLN A 99 13.01 15.68 0.68
C GLN A 99 11.84 15.03 -0.06
N VAL A 100 11.29 15.68 -1.10
CA VAL A 100 10.18 15.14 -1.90
C VAL A 100 10.63 13.90 -2.68
N LEU A 101 11.84 13.93 -3.24
CA LEU A 101 12.42 12.77 -3.94
C LEU A 101 12.64 11.60 -2.98
N TRP A 102 13.19 11.86 -1.79
CA TRP A 102 13.38 10.86 -0.73
C TRP A 102 12.06 10.23 -0.30
N MET A 103 11.04 11.06 -0.03
CA MET A 103 9.70 10.59 0.34
C MET A 103 9.06 9.72 -0.74
N ARG A 104 9.08 10.17 -2.00
CA ARG A 104 8.54 9.40 -3.13
C ARG A 104 9.22 8.04 -3.25
N ARG A 105 10.56 8.02 -3.17
CA ARG A 105 11.34 6.77 -3.24
C ARG A 105 11.00 5.82 -2.11
N LEU A 106 11.06 6.26 -0.85
CA LEU A 106 10.75 5.41 0.29
C LEU A 106 9.32 4.85 0.25
N ARG A 107 8.33 5.66 -0.15
CA ARG A 107 6.94 5.22 -0.28
C ARG A 107 6.79 4.14 -1.34
N VAL A 108 7.47 4.28 -2.48
CA VAL A 108 7.48 3.27 -3.55
C VAL A 108 8.08 1.95 -3.08
N LEU A 109 9.23 1.99 -2.39
CA LEU A 109 9.88 0.80 -1.86
C LEU A 109 9.02 0.09 -0.81
N ARG A 110 8.49 0.84 0.17
CA ARG A 110 7.66 0.26 1.24
C ARG A 110 6.35 -0.30 0.72
N ARG A 111 5.68 0.37 -0.23
CA ARG A 111 4.46 -0.15 -0.87
C ARG A 111 4.71 -1.48 -1.57
N LEU A 112 5.88 -1.64 -2.21
CA LEU A 112 6.27 -2.91 -2.83
C LEU A 112 6.44 -4.02 -1.79
N LEU A 113 7.16 -3.75 -0.70
CA LEU A 113 7.37 -4.71 0.38
C LEU A 113 6.04 -5.17 0.99
N VAL A 114 5.12 -4.24 1.27
CA VAL A 114 3.79 -4.58 1.78
C VAL A 114 3.03 -5.47 0.80
N LYS A 115 3.03 -5.13 -0.50
CA LYS A 115 2.38 -5.95 -1.54
C LYS A 115 2.98 -7.35 -1.62
N TYR A 116 4.30 -7.48 -1.57
CA TYR A 116 4.98 -8.79 -1.67
C TYR A 116 4.75 -9.66 -0.43
N ARG A 117 4.62 -9.04 0.75
CA ARG A 117 4.24 -9.75 1.98
C ARG A 117 2.81 -10.26 1.91
N ALA A 118 1.87 -9.42 1.47
CA ALA A 118 0.47 -9.81 1.31
C ALA A 118 0.29 -10.94 0.28
N SER A 119 1.08 -10.93 -0.79
CA SER A 119 1.08 -12.00 -1.79
C SER A 119 1.90 -13.25 -1.41
N GLY A 120 2.46 -13.32 -0.20
CA GLY A 120 3.31 -14.43 0.24
C GLY A 120 4.65 -14.60 -0.51
N LYS A 121 5.08 -13.61 -1.30
CA LYS A 121 6.36 -13.69 -2.03
C LYS A 121 7.55 -13.55 -1.11
N ILE A 122 7.38 -12.80 -0.02
CA ILE A 122 8.37 -12.61 1.04
C ILE A 122 7.74 -12.96 2.38
N ASP A 123 8.57 -13.47 3.28
CA ASP A 123 8.21 -13.76 4.66
C ASP A 123 8.29 -12.49 5.54
N LYS A 124 7.67 -12.52 6.72
CA LYS A 124 7.67 -11.46 7.74
C LYS A 124 9.09 -11.06 8.15
N HIS A 125 9.98 -12.04 8.31
CA HIS A 125 11.36 -11.80 8.73
C HIS A 125 12.16 -11.03 7.67
N LEU A 126 12.14 -11.53 6.43
CA LEU A 126 12.78 -10.86 5.30
C LEU A 126 12.17 -9.48 5.03
N TYR A 127 10.85 -9.32 5.23
CA TYR A 127 10.19 -8.01 5.16
C TYR A 127 10.78 -7.01 6.16
N HIS A 128 10.99 -7.41 7.42
CA HIS A 128 11.46 -6.51 8.47
C HIS A 128 12.88 -6.01 8.21
N GLU A 129 13.78 -6.92 7.80
CA GLU A 129 15.15 -6.58 7.39
C GLU A 129 15.14 -5.59 6.22
N LEU A 130 14.42 -5.92 5.13
CA LEU A 130 14.35 -5.07 3.94
C LEU A 130 13.68 -3.72 4.21
N TYR A 131 12.77 -3.63 5.19
CA TYR A 131 12.15 -2.39 5.60
C TYR A 131 13.16 -1.42 6.22
N HIS A 132 14.04 -1.91 7.09
CA HIS A 132 15.12 -1.12 7.69
C HIS A 132 16.22 -0.80 6.70
N SER A 133 16.63 -1.77 5.87
CA SER A 133 17.60 -1.52 4.78
C SER A 133 17.10 -0.49 3.77
N SER A 134 15.79 -0.45 3.51
CA SER A 134 15.16 0.61 2.70
C SER A 134 15.24 1.98 3.38
N LYS A 135 15.02 2.05 4.70
CA LYS A 135 15.19 3.30 5.49
C LYS A 135 16.64 3.76 5.45
N GLY A 136 17.60 2.82 5.49
CA GLY A 136 19.04 3.05 5.44
C GLY A 136 19.61 3.37 4.05
N ASN A 137 18.79 3.62 3.02
CA ASN A 137 19.24 4.00 1.67
C ASN A 137 20.09 2.93 0.95
N ALA A 138 19.98 1.65 1.34
CA ALA A 138 20.64 0.54 0.63
C ALA A 138 20.13 0.41 -0.82
N PHE A 139 18.85 0.72 -1.04
CA PHE A 139 18.21 0.61 -2.36
C PHE A 139 17.97 1.97 -3.00
N LYS A 140 18.51 2.18 -4.22
CA LYS A 140 18.37 3.45 -4.95
C LYS A 140 17.05 3.57 -5.71
N HIS A 141 16.49 2.46 -6.18
CA HIS A 141 15.23 2.41 -6.94
C HIS A 141 14.55 1.06 -6.78
N LYS A 142 13.27 0.97 -7.18
CA LYS A 142 12.44 -0.23 -7.07
C LYS A 142 13.10 -1.48 -7.65
N ARG A 143 13.76 -1.35 -8.80
CA ARG A 143 14.43 -2.48 -9.47
C ARG A 143 15.54 -3.11 -8.62
N ALA A 144 16.39 -2.30 -7.97
CA ALA A 144 17.46 -2.80 -7.10
C ALA A 144 16.91 -3.60 -5.91
N LEU A 145 15.79 -3.14 -5.33
CA LEU A 145 15.11 -3.89 -4.27
C LEU A 145 14.58 -5.24 -4.77
N VAL A 146 13.97 -5.27 -5.96
CA VAL A 146 13.44 -6.52 -6.54
C VAL A 146 14.57 -7.51 -6.84
N GLU A 147 15.67 -7.03 -7.43
CA GLU A 147 16.86 -7.84 -7.71
C GLU A 147 17.45 -8.42 -6.42
N HIS A 148 17.54 -7.63 -5.35
CA HIS A 148 17.98 -8.09 -4.04
C HIS A 148 17.05 -9.16 -3.45
N ILE A 149 15.73 -8.98 -3.54
CA ILE A 149 14.75 -9.97 -3.08
C ILE A 149 14.92 -11.29 -3.85
N HIS A 150 15.09 -11.22 -5.17
CA HIS A 150 15.27 -12.43 -5.98
C HIS A 150 16.55 -13.17 -5.60
N ARG A 151 17.66 -12.44 -5.38
CA ARG A 151 18.93 -13.02 -4.91
C ARG A 151 18.78 -13.69 -3.54
N ALA A 152 18.25 -12.96 -2.55
CA ALA A 152 18.06 -13.47 -1.19
C ALA A 152 17.12 -14.70 -1.15
N LYS A 153 16.07 -14.71 -1.98
CA LYS A 153 15.20 -15.88 -2.10
C LYS A 153 15.88 -17.09 -2.72
N ALA A 154 16.71 -16.87 -3.74
CA ALA A 154 17.46 -17.95 -4.38
C ALA A 154 18.48 -18.56 -3.42
N GLU A 155 19.16 -17.74 -2.62
CA GLU A 155 20.08 -18.19 -1.57
C GLU A 155 19.35 -19.01 -0.50
N LYS A 156 18.25 -18.48 0.06
CA LYS A 156 17.43 -19.20 1.06
C LYS A 156 16.88 -20.54 0.53
N ALA A 157 16.49 -20.59 -0.74
CA ALA A 157 16.01 -21.83 -1.36
C ALA A 157 17.13 -22.89 -1.49
N ARG A 158 18.36 -22.47 -1.83
CA ARG A 158 19.52 -23.39 -1.87
C ARG A 158 19.86 -23.91 -0.48
N GLU A 159 19.83 -23.05 0.53
CA GLU A 159 20.07 -23.45 1.93
C GLU A 159 19.02 -24.46 2.41
N SER A 160 17.73 -24.23 2.12
CA SER A 160 16.65 -25.17 2.47
C SER A 160 16.86 -26.53 1.81
N ALA A 161 17.19 -26.56 0.50
CA ALA A 161 17.39 -27.81 -0.23
C ALA A 161 18.58 -28.62 0.34
N LEU A 162 19.68 -27.95 0.70
CA LEU A 162 20.83 -28.60 1.34
C LEU A 162 20.47 -29.14 2.73
N GLN A 163 19.71 -28.38 3.51
CA GLN A 163 19.27 -28.79 4.84
C GLN A 163 18.33 -30.01 4.77
N GLU A 164 17.38 -29.98 3.84
CA GLU A 164 16.44 -31.09 3.58
C GLU A 164 17.19 -32.36 3.17
N GLU A 165 18.22 -32.26 2.32
CA GLU A 165 19.07 -33.39 1.94
C GLU A 165 19.81 -33.98 3.16
N MET A 166 20.39 -33.11 4.00
CA MET A 166 21.12 -33.54 5.20
C MET A 166 20.21 -34.19 6.23
N ASP A 167 19.01 -33.64 6.45
CA ASP A 167 18.04 -34.19 7.37
C ASP A 167 17.43 -35.50 6.85
N ALA A 168 17.22 -35.64 5.54
CA ALA A 168 16.83 -36.90 4.92
C ALA A 168 17.90 -38.00 5.13
N LYS A 169 19.18 -37.67 4.98
CA LYS A 169 20.29 -38.59 5.28
C LYS A 169 20.32 -38.99 6.77
N ARG A 170 20.14 -38.02 7.68
CA ARG A 170 20.07 -38.27 9.13
C ARG A 170 18.88 -39.16 9.49
N ALA A 171 17.69 -38.89 8.93
CA ALA A 171 16.48 -39.67 9.15
C ALA A 171 16.63 -41.12 8.65
N LYS A 172 17.21 -41.31 7.46
CA LYS A 172 17.50 -42.64 6.91
C LYS A 172 18.45 -43.43 7.82
N ASN A 173 19.50 -42.78 8.30
CA ASN A 173 20.46 -43.40 9.22
C ASN A 173 19.83 -43.73 10.59
N LYS A 174 18.98 -42.84 11.12
CA LYS A 174 18.23 -43.08 12.36
C LYS A 174 17.29 -44.28 12.22
N ALA A 175 16.48 -44.32 11.16
CA ALA A 175 15.58 -45.43 10.89
C ALA A 175 16.32 -46.76 10.68
N ALA A 176 17.50 -46.75 10.05
CA ALA A 176 18.33 -47.94 9.91
C ALA A 176 18.87 -48.44 11.27
N ARG A 177 19.24 -47.52 12.18
CA ARG A 177 19.67 -47.87 13.55
C ARG A 177 18.53 -48.45 14.37
N GLU A 178 17.35 -47.83 14.32
CA GLU A 178 16.14 -48.31 15.02
C GLU A 178 15.74 -49.71 14.53
N ARG A 179 15.68 -49.93 13.21
CA ARG A 179 15.42 -51.27 12.65
C ARG A 179 16.46 -52.32 13.09
N LYS A 180 17.73 -51.94 13.25
CA LYS A 180 18.77 -52.85 13.75
C LYS A 180 18.58 -53.17 15.23
N GLN A 181 18.19 -52.18 16.03
CA GLN A 181 17.86 -52.36 17.45
C GLN A 181 16.61 -53.22 17.62
N GLU A 182 15.55 -52.96 16.87
CA GLU A 182 14.32 -53.76 16.84
C GLU A 182 14.61 -55.21 16.48
N ARG A 183 15.44 -55.46 15.45
CA ARG A 183 15.89 -56.82 15.10
C ARG A 183 16.68 -57.49 16.22
N ALA A 184 17.57 -56.76 16.89
CA ALA A 184 18.36 -57.29 18.00
C ALA A 184 17.48 -57.62 19.22
N VAL A 185 16.52 -56.75 19.55
CA VAL A 185 15.53 -56.97 20.61
C VAL A 185 14.60 -58.13 20.27
N ALA A 186 14.09 -58.19 19.04
CA ALA A 186 13.25 -59.31 18.58
C ALA A 186 14.01 -60.63 18.62
N LYS A 187 15.28 -60.66 18.18
CA LYS A 187 16.14 -61.85 18.30
C LYS A 187 16.37 -62.25 19.76
N ARG A 188 16.64 -61.29 20.64
CA ARG A 188 16.81 -61.54 22.09
C ARG A 188 15.53 -62.12 22.70
N ASN A 189 14.37 -61.56 22.36
CA ASN A 189 13.08 -62.03 22.87
C ASN A 189 12.73 -63.43 22.32
N ALA A 190 13.05 -63.71 21.06
CA ALA A 190 12.86 -65.04 20.47
C ALA A 190 13.75 -66.10 21.13
N LEU A 191 15.02 -65.78 21.42
CA LEU A 191 15.92 -66.68 22.15
C LEU A 191 15.38 -66.98 23.56
N LEU A 192 14.90 -65.96 24.28
CA LEU A 192 14.26 -66.15 25.59
C LEU A 192 12.97 -66.98 25.52
N ALA A 193 12.26 -66.97 24.39
CA ALA A 193 11.06 -67.76 24.17
C ALA A 193 11.36 -69.23 23.77
N GLU A 194 12.43 -69.47 23.00
CA GLU A 194 12.91 -70.84 22.71
C GLU A 194 13.59 -71.50 23.91
N GLU A 195 14.19 -70.71 24.81
CA GLU A 195 14.61 -71.15 26.15
C GLU A 195 13.43 -71.32 27.13
N GLY A 196 12.21 -71.47 26.61
CA GLY A 196 11.02 -71.83 27.36
C GLY A 196 11.06 -73.27 27.88
N PHE A 197 11.75 -73.45 29.02
CA PHE A 197 11.20 -74.29 30.09
C PHE A 197 9.80 -73.76 30.44
N GLY A 198 8.85 -74.68 30.55
CA GLY A 198 7.43 -74.38 30.72
C GLY A 198 7.09 -73.45 31.89
N ALA A 199 5.92 -72.83 31.77
CA ALA A 199 5.31 -72.03 32.82
C ALA A 199 5.33 -72.74 34.18
N VAL A 200 5.95 -72.10 35.17
CA VAL A 200 5.61 -72.29 36.58
C VAL A 200 5.56 -70.91 37.25
N PRO A 201 4.46 -70.52 37.90
CA PRO A 201 4.45 -69.32 38.72
C PRO A 201 5.22 -69.64 40.01
N VAL A 202 6.45 -69.15 40.13
CA VAL A 202 7.21 -69.27 41.38
C VAL A 202 7.25 -67.92 42.08
N GLN A 203 6.58 -67.92 43.23
CA GLN A 203 6.52 -66.89 44.25
C GLN A 203 7.89 -66.23 44.49
N LEU A 204 7.91 -64.90 44.38
CA LEU A 204 9.03 -64.08 44.82
C LEU A 204 9.01 -64.03 46.36
N PHE A 205 9.61 -65.02 47.02
CA PHE A 205 9.88 -64.96 48.46
C PHE A 205 11.24 -64.35 48.72
N ALA A 206 11.23 -63.31 49.54
CA ALA A 206 12.36 -62.53 49.98
C ALA A 206 13.43 -63.35 50.71
N ARG A 207 14.70 -63.00 50.47
CA ARG A 207 15.92 -63.06 51.32
C ARG A 207 17.09 -62.87 50.35
N GLY A 208 17.98 -61.90 50.43
CA GLY A 208 18.39 -61.00 51.50
C GLY A 208 19.72 -60.40 51.05
N THR A 209 19.77 -59.07 51.00
CA THR A 209 20.92 -58.24 51.38
C THR A 209 22.26 -58.43 50.66
N LEU A 210 22.58 -57.50 49.75
CA LEU A 210 23.78 -56.66 49.91
C LEU A 210 23.61 -55.34 49.15
N ILE A 211 23.15 -54.34 49.90
CA ILE A 211 23.21 -52.94 49.51
C ILE A 211 24.67 -52.53 49.62
N ILE A 212 25.41 -52.55 48.51
CA ILE A 212 26.55 -51.65 48.33
C ILE A 212 26.02 -50.44 47.59
N ARG A 213 25.79 -49.36 48.34
CA ARG A 213 25.78 -48.00 47.80
C ARG A 213 27.15 -47.76 47.16
N VAL A 214 27.26 -47.93 45.84
CA VAL A 214 28.16 -47.09 45.06
C VAL A 214 27.32 -45.95 44.54
N SER A 215 27.53 -44.82 45.20
CA SER A 215 27.06 -43.49 44.87
C SER A 215 26.94 -43.28 43.36
N ALA A 216 25.77 -42.83 42.94
CA ALA A 216 25.55 -42.22 41.64
C ALA A 216 26.70 -41.25 41.33
N LEU A 217 27.42 -41.50 40.25
CA LEU A 217 28.18 -40.46 39.59
C LEU A 217 27.16 -39.42 39.12
N PRO A 218 27.27 -38.13 39.49
CA PRO A 218 26.34 -37.13 39.01
C PRO A 218 26.45 -37.07 37.48
N GLU A 219 25.32 -37.24 36.80
CA GLU A 219 25.20 -36.92 35.38
C GLU A 219 25.70 -35.49 35.16
N LEU A 220 26.69 -35.33 34.29
CA LEU A 220 27.11 -34.03 33.78
C LEU A 220 25.89 -33.36 33.13
N PRO A 221 25.52 -32.12 33.52
CA PRO A 221 24.42 -31.44 32.88
C PRO A 221 24.72 -31.22 31.38
N PRO A 222 23.70 -31.28 30.51
CA PRO A 222 23.89 -30.95 29.10
C PRO A 222 24.40 -29.50 28.94
N PRO A 223 25.25 -29.21 27.94
CA PRO A 223 25.75 -27.86 27.74
C PRO A 223 24.59 -26.90 27.45
N PRO A 224 24.66 -25.64 27.93
CA PRO A 224 23.58 -24.67 27.74
C PRO A 224 23.42 -24.33 26.24
N PRO A 225 22.19 -23.99 25.79
CA PRO A 225 22.00 -23.42 24.47
C PRO A 225 22.77 -22.09 24.37
N THR A 226 23.58 -21.96 23.33
CA THR A 226 24.28 -20.72 23.00
C THR A 226 23.27 -19.58 22.80
N SER A 227 23.52 -18.49 23.53
CA SER A 227 22.96 -17.14 23.42
C SER A 227 22.12 -16.86 22.15
N SER A 228 20.79 -17.01 22.27
CA SER A 228 19.83 -16.24 21.46
C SER A 228 18.47 -16.04 22.14
N ALA A 229 18.32 -16.43 23.41
CA ALA A 229 17.08 -16.30 24.16
C ALA A 229 17.24 -15.38 25.39
N LEU A 230 17.77 -14.17 25.18
CA LEU A 230 17.56 -13.04 26.09
C LEU A 230 16.92 -11.92 25.29
N ASN A 231 15.59 -11.97 25.22
CA ASN A 231 14.66 -10.82 25.21
C ASN A 231 13.25 -11.31 24.89
N LYS A 232 12.67 -12.11 25.79
CA LYS A 232 11.23 -12.31 25.91
C LYS A 232 10.84 -12.35 27.37
N SER A 233 11.01 -11.21 28.04
CA SER A 233 10.30 -10.91 29.28
C SER A 233 10.25 -9.40 29.45
N ILE A 234 9.40 -8.75 28.65
CA ILE A 234 8.78 -7.47 29.00
C ILE A 234 7.45 -7.41 28.23
N VAL A 235 6.40 -7.18 29.00
CA VAL A 235 4.98 -7.05 28.66
C VAL A 235 4.21 -8.36 28.45
N SER A 236 3.84 -8.99 29.56
CA SER A 236 2.47 -9.49 29.71
C SER A 236 1.76 -8.56 30.69
N VAL A 237 0.93 -7.67 30.14
CA VAL A 237 -0.18 -7.05 30.84
C VAL A 237 -1.33 -7.05 29.84
N ASN A 238 -2.43 -7.68 30.24
CA ASN A 238 -3.74 -7.77 29.60
C ASN A 238 -3.96 -8.92 28.61
N ASP A 239 -4.20 -10.11 29.17
CA ASP A 239 -5.26 -10.99 28.68
C ASP A 239 -6.26 -11.23 29.82
N VAL A 240 -7.22 -10.33 29.93
CA VAL A 240 -8.53 -10.61 30.51
C VAL A 240 -9.53 -9.89 29.61
N LEU A 241 -10.16 -10.64 28.70
CA LEU A 241 -11.60 -10.62 28.46
C LEU A 241 -11.97 -11.35 27.14
N SER A 242 -12.84 -12.34 27.34
CA SER A 242 -13.95 -12.72 26.46
C SER A 242 -13.69 -13.70 25.32
N GLU A 243 -14.09 -14.94 25.61
CA GLU A 243 -14.81 -15.83 24.71
C GLU A 243 -15.82 -15.10 23.80
N ARG A 244 -15.92 -15.58 22.55
CA ARG A 244 -17.15 -15.84 21.75
C ARG A 244 -16.68 -16.30 20.37
N ALA A 245 -16.75 -17.59 20.09
CA ALA A 245 -17.87 -18.26 19.43
C ALA A 245 -17.82 -18.17 17.89
N LEU A 246 -17.72 -19.36 17.28
CA LEU A 246 -18.32 -19.79 16.00
C LEU A 246 -18.01 -18.97 14.73
N ASP A 247 -17.31 -19.56 13.77
CA ASP A 247 -17.99 -20.21 12.63
C ASP A 247 -17.01 -20.68 11.54
N ASN A 248 -17.28 -21.91 11.07
CA ASN A 248 -16.87 -22.42 9.78
C ASN A 248 -17.44 -21.54 8.66
N GLN A 249 -16.60 -20.97 7.80
CA GLN A 249 -17.01 -20.67 6.43
C GLN A 249 -15.79 -20.51 5.51
N SER A 250 -15.72 -21.40 4.51
CA SER A 250 -14.85 -21.29 3.34
C SER A 250 -15.07 -19.94 2.63
N PRO A 251 -14.04 -19.34 2.00
CA PRO A 251 -14.21 -18.09 1.28
C PRO A 251 -15.06 -18.27 0.01
N PRO A 252 -15.92 -17.30 -0.37
CA PRO A 252 -16.76 -17.39 -1.56
C PRO A 252 -15.95 -17.26 -2.86
N GLN A 253 -16.32 -18.08 -3.84
CA GLN A 253 -15.80 -18.06 -5.22
C GLN A 253 -16.21 -16.77 -5.96
N PRO A 254 -15.39 -16.27 -6.91
CA PRO A 254 -15.75 -15.12 -7.74
C PRO A 254 -16.84 -15.48 -8.78
N PRO A 255 -17.78 -14.56 -9.09
CA PRO A 255 -18.85 -14.85 -10.05
C PRO A 255 -18.32 -15.00 -11.49
N ARG A 256 -18.88 -15.98 -12.19
CA ARG A 256 -18.65 -16.28 -13.60
C ARG A 256 -19.23 -15.18 -14.49
N LYS A 257 -18.48 -14.88 -15.55
CA LYS A 257 -18.78 -13.93 -16.62
C LYS A 257 -20.18 -14.17 -17.22
N ALA A 258 -20.99 -13.11 -17.30
CA ALA A 258 -22.04 -12.98 -18.29
C ALA A 258 -21.62 -11.91 -19.28
N ALA A 259 -21.63 -12.26 -20.56
CA ALA A 259 -21.42 -11.35 -21.67
C ALA A 259 -22.59 -10.37 -21.75
N PHE A 260 -22.29 -9.07 -21.91
CA PHE A 260 -23.18 -8.17 -22.62
C PHE A 260 -22.35 -7.15 -23.40
N VAL A 261 -22.69 -7.07 -24.67
CA VAL A 261 -22.16 -6.21 -25.72
C VAL A 261 -22.70 -4.79 -25.53
N ILE A 262 -22.00 -3.79 -26.10
CA ILE A 262 -22.37 -2.40 -26.48
C ILE A 262 -21.24 -1.47 -26.00
N CYS A 263 -20.29 -1.10 -26.86
CA CYS A 263 -20.32 -0.05 -27.89
C CYS A 263 -19.75 1.29 -27.36
N GLU A 264 -18.67 1.68 -28.02
CA GLU A 264 -18.06 3.00 -28.24
C GLU A 264 -18.24 4.19 -27.29
N GLU A 265 -17.09 4.84 -27.12
CA GLU A 265 -16.86 6.28 -26.94
C GLU A 265 -17.37 6.99 -25.67
N SER A 266 -16.47 7.87 -25.21
CA SER A 266 -16.72 9.08 -24.43
C SER A 266 -16.59 9.01 -22.90
N LEU A 267 -15.90 10.06 -22.42
CA LEU A 267 -15.77 10.55 -21.03
C LEU A 267 -14.65 9.88 -20.22
N VAL A 268 -13.46 10.49 -20.08
CA VAL A 268 -13.16 11.80 -19.48
C VAL A 268 -13.69 11.89 -18.04
N TYR A 269 -12.81 12.30 -17.12
CA TYR A 269 -13.00 12.61 -15.69
C TYR A 269 -12.89 11.44 -14.71
N LEU A 270 -11.76 11.38 -13.98
CA LEU A 270 -11.65 11.78 -12.57
C LEU A 270 -10.35 11.21 -11.99
N LEU A 271 -9.42 12.07 -11.59
CA LEU A 271 -8.56 11.89 -10.43
C LEU A 271 -7.93 13.26 -10.12
N TYR A 272 -8.65 13.99 -9.28
CA TYR A 272 -8.08 14.84 -8.24
C TYR A 272 -7.13 14.02 -7.37
#